data_AF-A0A924HPV8-F1
#
_entry.id   AF-A0A924HPV8-F1
#
_cell.length_a   1.000
_cell.length_b   1.000
_cell.length_c   1.000
_cell.angle_alpha   90.00
_cell.angle_beta   90.00
_cell.angle_gamma   90.00
#
_symmetry.space_group_name_H-M   'P 1'
#
loop_
_entity.id
_entity.type
_entity.pdbx_description
1 polymer ?
#
loop_
_entity_poly.entity_id
_entity_poly.type
_entity_poly.pdbx_seq_one_letter_code
_entity_poly.pdbx_strand_id
1 'polypeptide(L)'
;MENFIKEFSENLLGNLSLAVWASGMVLALIGAILSLRLAAKKRDKLSDNTPYQFSWKFMLQDNAQRLFTGFLITFAAFRFAPEILHQDFSMFLAFLVGLCSDQVAALISKLEIGARNTDK
;
A
#
# COMPACT_ATOMS: atom_id res chain seq x y z
N MET A 1 19.61 -24.65 -6.83
CA MET A 1 19.26 -23.21 -6.71
C MET A 1 17.89 -22.93 -7.31
N GLU A 2 17.60 -23.45 -8.50
CA GLU A 2 16.29 -23.32 -9.16
C GLU A 2 15.10 -23.81 -8.31
N ASN A 3 15.20 -25.01 -7.71
CA ASN A 3 14.16 -25.54 -6.81
C ASN A 3 13.91 -24.65 -5.59
N PHE A 4 14.97 -24.10 -5.00
CA PHE A 4 14.86 -23.18 -3.87
C PHE A 4 14.09 -21.91 -4.25
N ILE A 5 14.42 -21.30 -5.40
CA ILE A 5 13.76 -20.06 -5.85
C ILE A 5 12.27 -20.31 -6.12
N LYS A 6 11.94 -21.47 -6.70
CA LYS A 6 10.56 -21.86 -6.96
C LYS A 6 9.78 -22.05 -5.65
N GLU A 7 10.27 -22.90 -4.76
CA GLU A 7 9.63 -23.15 -3.45
C GLU A 7 9.51 -21.88 -2.62
N PHE A 8 10.55 -21.05 -2.61
CA PHE A 8 10.54 -19.76 -1.92
C PHE A 8 9.43 -18.84 -2.47
N SER A 9 9.33 -18.75 -3.80
CA SER A 9 8.32 -17.89 -4.45
C SER A 9 6.90 -18.40 -4.23
N GLU A 10 6.68 -19.71 -4.31
CA GLU A 10 5.37 -20.34 -4.05
C GLU A 10 4.93 -20.10 -2.60
N ASN A 11 5.83 -20.22 -1.63
CA ASN A 11 5.49 -19.93 -0.23
C ASN A 11 5.21 -18.44 0.02
N LEU A 12 5.99 -17.56 -0.61
CA LEU A 12 5.93 -16.12 -0.41
C LEU A 12 4.73 -15.47 -1.11
N LEU A 13 4.38 -15.95 -2.31
CA LEU A 13 3.31 -15.39 -3.15
C LEU A 13 2.01 -16.21 -3.06
N GLY A 14 2.07 -17.40 -2.47
CA GLY A 14 0.97 -18.35 -2.44
C GLY A 14 0.67 -18.89 -3.84
N ASN A 15 -0.62 -18.97 -4.17
CA ASN A 15 -1.10 -19.48 -5.46
C ASN A 15 -0.94 -18.48 -6.62
N LEU A 16 -0.30 -17.34 -6.40
CA LEU A 16 -0.07 -16.33 -7.44
C LEU A 16 1.24 -16.59 -8.17
N SER A 17 1.19 -16.58 -9.49
CA SER A 17 2.41 -16.51 -10.28
C SER A 17 3.12 -15.17 -10.03
N LEU A 18 4.45 -15.17 -10.13
CA LEU A 18 5.25 -13.95 -9.97
C LEU A 18 4.79 -12.83 -10.92
N ALA A 19 4.37 -13.18 -12.15
CA ALA A 19 3.86 -12.23 -13.12
C ALA A 19 2.53 -11.59 -12.69
N VAL A 20 1.61 -12.39 -12.15
CA VAL A 20 0.31 -11.91 -11.66
C VAL A 20 0.50 -11.01 -10.44
N TRP A 21 1.33 -11.44 -9.48
CA TRP A 21 1.68 -10.65 -8.31
C TRP A 21 2.32 -9.30 -8.70
N ALA A 22 3.32 -9.32 -9.57
CA ALA A 22 4.02 -8.10 -10.01
C ALA A 22 3.07 -7.13 -10.73
N SER A 23 2.21 -7.64 -11.61
CA SER A 23 1.19 -6.84 -12.30
C SER A 23 0.20 -6.22 -11.30
N GLY A 24 -0.20 -6.99 -10.30
CA GLY A 24 -1.01 -6.52 -9.18
C GLY A 24 -0.35 -5.39 -8.39
N MET A 25 0.93 -5.52 -8.07
CA MET A 25 1.68 -4.51 -7.33
C MET A 25 1.80 -3.19 -8.11
N VAL A 26 1.96 -3.26 -9.43
CA VAL A 26 1.93 -2.07 -10.30
C VAL A 26 0.56 -1.38 -10.22
N LEU A 27 -0.53 -2.13 -10.32
CA LEU A 27 -1.88 -1.57 -10.22
C LEU A 27 -2.18 -1.00 -8.83
N ALA A 28 -1.73 -1.66 -7.77
CA ALA A 28 -1.84 -1.15 -6.41
C ALA A 28 -1.04 0.15 -6.23
N LEU A 29 0.17 0.23 -6.78
CA LEU A 29 0.97 1.46 -6.75
C LEU A 29 0.25 2.61 -7.48
N ILE A 30 -0.39 2.34 -8.62
CA ILE A 30 -1.23 3.33 -9.31
C ILE A 30 -2.38 3.79 -8.39
N GLY A 31 -3.07 2.87 -7.72
CA GLY A 31 -4.10 3.19 -6.73
C GLY A 31 -3.58 4.06 -5.59
N ALA A 32 -2.43 3.72 -5.03
CA ALA A 32 -1.79 4.48 -3.95
C ALA A 32 -1.39 5.90 -4.40
N ILE A 33 -0.81 6.05 -5.59
CA ILE A 33 -0.47 7.37 -6.16
C ILE A 33 -1.72 8.21 -6.40
N LEU A 34 -2.82 7.61 -6.85
CA LEU A 34 -4.10 8.31 -7.00
C LEU A 34 -4.65 8.76 -5.65
N SER A 35 -4.61 7.91 -4.62
CA SER A 35 -4.98 8.28 -3.25
C SER A 35 -4.18 9.50 -2.77
N LEU A 36 -2.85 9.46 -2.94
CA LEU A 36 -1.98 10.58 -2.58
C LEU A 36 -2.32 11.85 -3.34
N ARG A 37 -2.60 11.77 -4.64
CA ARG A 37 -2.99 12.92 -5.45
C ARG A 37 -4.30 13.53 -4.96
N LEU A 38 -5.28 12.70 -4.60
CA LEU A 38 -6.55 13.16 -4.04
C LEU A 38 -6.36 13.82 -2.67
N ALA A 39 -5.47 13.30 -1.83
CA ALA A 39 -5.11 13.90 -0.56
C ALA A 39 -4.35 15.23 -0.74
N ALA A 40 -3.44 15.31 -1.71
CA ALA A 40 -2.68 16.51 -2.02
C ALA A 40 -3.56 17.69 -2.45
N LYS A 41 -4.68 17.42 -3.14
CA LYS A 41 -5.67 18.46 -3.51
C LYS A 41 -6.33 19.15 -2.29
N LYS A 42 -6.33 18.48 -1.13
CA LYS A 42 -6.92 18.99 0.11
C LYS A 42 -5.90 19.71 1.02
N ARG A 43 -4.62 19.78 0.62
CA ARG A 43 -3.57 20.46 1.40
C ARG A 43 -3.77 21.98 1.35
N ASP A 44 -3.44 22.62 2.46
CA ASP A 44 -3.40 24.08 2.56
C ASP A 44 -2.27 24.63 1.68
N LYS A 45 -2.61 25.51 0.73
CA LYS A 45 -1.67 26.13 -0.20
C LYS A 45 -0.92 27.32 0.41
N LEU A 46 -1.37 27.80 1.57
CA LEU A 46 -0.79 28.94 2.27
C LEU A 46 0.29 28.52 3.28
N SER A 47 0.60 27.23 3.38
CA SER A 47 1.67 26.72 4.24
C SER A 47 3.04 26.90 3.58
N ASP A 48 4.00 27.45 4.33
CA ASP A 48 5.41 27.62 3.90
C ASP A 48 6.10 26.29 3.54
N ASN A 49 5.56 25.16 4.05
CA ASN A 49 6.09 23.82 3.80
C ASN A 49 5.52 23.16 2.53
N THR A 50 4.65 23.83 1.79
CA THR A 50 4.06 23.31 0.54
C THR A 50 4.45 24.17 -0.66
N PRO A 51 4.93 23.57 -1.77
CA PRO A 51 5.29 24.34 -2.94
C PRO A 51 4.03 24.99 -3.53
N TYR A 52 4.16 26.27 -3.94
CA TYR A 52 3.07 27.03 -4.54
C TYR A 52 2.52 26.38 -5.83
N GLN A 53 3.38 25.65 -6.55
CA GLN A 53 3.01 24.83 -7.71
C GLN A 53 3.13 23.35 -7.39
N PHE A 54 2.21 22.54 -7.94
CA PHE A 54 2.23 21.09 -7.72
C PHE A 54 3.50 20.45 -8.29
N SER A 55 4.18 19.65 -7.47
CA SER A 55 5.39 18.91 -7.85
C SER A 55 5.21 17.43 -7.53
N TRP A 56 5.25 16.58 -8.57
CA TRP A 56 5.21 15.12 -8.42
C TRP A 56 6.37 14.59 -7.57
N LYS A 57 7.57 15.15 -7.76
CA LYS A 57 8.75 14.76 -6.99
C LYS A 57 8.56 15.06 -5.51
N PHE A 58 8.07 16.25 -5.17
CA PHE A 58 7.77 16.62 -3.79
C PHE A 58 6.72 15.69 -3.18
N MET A 59 5.61 15.44 -3.89
CA MET A 59 4.55 14.55 -3.40
C MET A 59 5.07 13.14 -3.11
N LEU A 60 5.88 12.56 -4.00
CA LEU A 60 6.42 11.21 -3.82
C LEU A 60 7.46 11.15 -2.68
N GLN A 61 8.34 12.15 -2.56
CA GLN A 61 9.35 12.20 -1.51
C GLN A 61 8.73 12.40 -0.12
N ASP A 62 7.81 13.36 -0.02
CA ASP A 62 7.08 13.69 1.20
C ASP A 62 6.21 12.52 1.70
N ASN A 63 5.79 11.64 0.80
CA ASN A 63 4.98 10.46 1.12
C ASN A 63 5.73 9.14 0.93
N ALA A 64 7.07 9.15 0.83
CA ALA A 64 7.84 7.93 0.54
C ALA A 64 7.65 6.83 1.60
N GLN A 65 7.68 7.21 2.89
CA GLN A 65 7.42 6.27 3.99
C GLN A 65 5.99 5.72 3.96
N ARG A 66 5.03 6.57 3.57
CA ARG A 66 3.62 6.19 3.42
C ARG A 66 3.42 5.22 2.25
N LEU A 67 4.05 5.47 1.11
CA LEU A 67 4.07 4.54 -0.03
C LEU A 67 4.73 3.22 0.30
N PHE A 68 5.85 3.23 1.04
CA PHE A 68 6.51 2.01 1.49
C PHE A 68 5.63 1.19 2.45
N THR A 69 4.97 1.85 3.40
CA THR A 69 4.00 1.20 4.30
C THR A 69 2.83 0.61 3.51
N GLY A 70 2.28 1.38 2.56
CA GLY A 70 1.20 0.92 1.69
C GLY A 70 1.61 -0.27 0.80
N PHE A 71 2.86 -0.30 0.33
CA PHE A 71 3.43 -1.44 -0.38
C PHE A 71 3.44 -2.71 0.49
N LEU A 72 3.88 -2.61 1.76
CA LEU A 72 3.89 -3.76 2.68
C LEU A 72 2.48 -4.25 3.01
N ILE A 73 1.53 -3.32 3.24
CA ILE A 73 0.12 -3.65 3.46
C ILE A 73 -0.46 -4.35 2.24
N THR A 74 -0.18 -3.84 1.04
CA THR A 74 -0.65 -4.44 -0.21
C THR A 74 -0.07 -5.83 -0.40
N PHE A 75 1.22 -6.01 -0.13
CA PHE A 75 1.88 -7.32 -0.17
C PHE A 75 1.18 -8.32 0.76
N ALA A 76 0.98 -7.95 2.03
CA ALA A 76 0.29 -8.78 3.01
C ALA A 76 -1.15 -9.07 2.56
N ALA A 77 -1.87 -8.08 2.04
CA ALA A 77 -3.21 -8.26 1.52
C ALA A 77 -3.24 -9.28 0.37
N PHE A 78 -2.30 -9.24 -0.57
CA PHE A 78 -2.28 -10.21 -1.68
C PHE A 78 -1.96 -11.61 -1.19
N ARG A 79 -1.07 -11.72 -0.21
CA ARG A 79 -0.68 -13.03 0.34
C ARG A 79 -1.80 -13.66 1.18
N PHE A 80 -2.51 -12.87 1.98
CA PHE A 80 -3.48 -13.38 2.95
C PHE A 80 -4.94 -13.20 2.51
N ALA A 81 -5.25 -12.47 1.43
CA ALA A 81 -6.62 -12.29 0.96
C ALA A 81 -7.38 -13.60 0.69
N PRO A 82 -6.78 -14.63 0.07
CA PRO A 82 -7.47 -15.91 -0.13
C PRO A 82 -7.84 -16.61 1.19
N GLU A 83 -7.03 -16.41 2.23
CA GLU A 83 -7.22 -17.02 3.55
C GLU A 83 -8.25 -16.25 4.39
N ILE A 84 -8.25 -14.92 4.31
CA ILE A 84 -9.10 -14.04 5.13
C ILE A 84 -10.46 -13.79 4.48
N LEU A 85 -10.48 -13.54 3.18
CA LEU A 85 -11.66 -13.08 2.45
C LEU A 85 -12.31 -14.18 1.60
N HIS A 86 -11.66 -15.35 1.48
CA HIS A 86 -12.07 -16.43 0.57
C HIS A 86 -12.36 -15.93 -0.86
N GLN A 87 -11.68 -14.87 -1.26
CA GLN A 87 -11.87 -14.20 -2.54
C GLN A 87 -10.66 -14.42 -3.44
N ASP A 88 -10.92 -14.74 -4.70
CA ASP A 88 -9.88 -14.86 -5.71
C ASP A 88 -9.19 -13.52 -5.95
N PHE A 89 -7.88 -13.59 -6.18
CA PHE A 89 -7.10 -12.44 -6.55
C PHE A 89 -7.60 -11.87 -7.89
N SER A 90 -7.87 -10.56 -7.91
CA SER A 90 -8.21 -9.85 -9.13
C SER A 90 -7.40 -8.56 -9.26
N MET A 91 -7.13 -8.19 -10.52
CA MET A 91 -6.42 -6.94 -10.84
C MET A 91 -7.17 -5.70 -10.34
N PHE A 92 -8.51 -5.77 -10.30
CA PHE A 92 -9.32 -4.70 -9.75
C PHE A 92 -9.19 -4.62 -8.22
N LEU A 93 -9.19 -5.76 -7.52
CA LEU A 93 -8.92 -5.80 -6.09
C LEU A 93 -7.53 -5.24 -5.77
N ALA A 94 -6.51 -5.57 -6.57
CA ALA A 94 -5.17 -5.02 -6.42
C ALA A 94 -5.15 -3.49 -6.46
N PHE A 95 -5.84 -2.89 -7.43
CA PHE A 95 -6.00 -1.45 -7.53
C PHE A 95 -6.72 -0.86 -6.30
N LEU A 96 -7.82 -1.47 -5.85
CA LEU A 96 -8.59 -1.00 -4.69
C LEU A 96 -7.80 -1.08 -3.38
N VAL A 97 -7.06 -2.17 -3.17
CA VAL A 97 -6.18 -2.33 -2.00
C VAL A 97 -5.14 -1.21 -1.98
N GLY A 98 -4.52 -0.91 -3.12
CA GLY A 98 -3.60 0.22 -3.24
C GLY A 98 -4.24 1.56 -2.90
N LEU A 99 -5.46 1.81 -3.41
CA LEU A 99 -6.23 3.02 -3.14
C LEU A 99 -6.58 3.18 -1.65
N CYS A 100 -6.86 2.09 -0.95
CA CYS A 100 -7.26 2.08 0.46
C CYS A 100 -6.11 1.89 1.45
N SER A 101 -4.91 1.50 0.99
CA SER A 101 -3.75 1.17 1.81
C SER A 101 -3.39 2.28 2.82
N ASP A 102 -3.54 3.53 2.41
CA ASP A 102 -3.35 4.70 3.24
C ASP A 102 -4.29 4.78 4.45
N GLN A 103 -5.56 4.39 4.25
CA GLN A 103 -6.56 4.41 5.31
C GLN A 103 -6.29 3.29 6.32
N VAL A 104 -5.89 2.12 5.82
CA VAL A 104 -5.48 0.99 6.65
C VAL A 104 -4.26 1.37 7.50
N ALA A 105 -3.24 1.99 6.92
CA ALA A 105 -2.08 2.47 7.66
C ALA A 105 -2.47 3.46 8.78
N ALA A 106 -3.34 4.42 8.48
CA ALA A 106 -3.83 5.38 9.47
C ALA A 106 -4.65 4.73 10.60
N LEU A 107 -5.41 3.68 10.31
CA LEU A 107 -6.15 2.90 11.31
C LEU A 107 -5.19 2.15 12.24
N ILE A 108 -4.16 1.49 11.68
CA ILE A 108 -3.15 0.77 12.45
C ILE A 108 -2.43 1.73 13.42
N SER A 109 -2.00 2.90 12.95
CA SER A 109 -1.35 3.89 13.81
C SER A 109 -2.27 4.40 14.93
N LYS A 110 -3.57 4.54 14.69
CA LYS A 110 -4.52 4.92 15.74
C LYS A 110 -4.69 3.83 16.80
N LEU A 111 -4.72 2.57 16.40
CA LEU A 111 -4.80 1.43 17.31
C LEU A 111 -3.55 1.34 18.20
N GLU A 112 -2.36 1.54 17.63
CA GLU A 112 -1.10 1.56 18.37
C GLU A 112 -1.09 2.66 19.44
N ILE A 113 -1.51 3.87 19.09
CA ILE A 113 -1.61 5.00 20.03
C ILE A 113 -2.63 4.70 21.13
N GLY A 114 -3.77 4.09 20.79
CA GLY A 114 -4.79 3.68 21.75
C GLY A 114 -4.24 2.68 22.78
N ALA A 115 -3.54 1.64 22.31
CA ALA A 115 -2.91 0.64 23.17
C ALA A 115 -1.84 1.25 24.09
N ARG A 116 -1.04 2.20 23.58
CA ARG A 116 -0.02 2.88 24.38
C ARG A 116 -0.58 3.80 25.46
N ASN A 117 -1.80 4.33 25.27
CA ASN A 117 -2.45 5.20 26.24
C ASN A 117 -3.20 4.43 27.34
N THR A 118 -3.54 3.16 27.12
CA THR A 118 -4.14 2.30 28.17
C THR A 118 -3.12 1.73 29.17
N ASP A 119 -1.83 1.79 28.85
CA ASP A 119 -0.73 1.33 29.71
C ASP A 119 -0.17 2.43 30.65
N LYS A 120 -0.78 3.62 30.69
CA LYS A 120 -0.45 4.72 31.61
C LYS A 120 -1.57 4.96 32.61
#